data_AF-R7S897-F1
#
_entry.id   AF-R7S897-F1
#
_cell.length_a   1.000
_cell.length_b   1.000
_cell.length_c   1.000
_cell.angle_alpha   90.00
_cell.angle_beta   90.00
_cell.angle_gamma   90.00
#
_symmetry.space_group_name_H-M   'P 1'
#
loop_
_entity.id
_entity.type
_entity.pdbx_description
1 polymer ?
#
loop_
_entity_poly.entity_id
_entity_poly.type
_entity_poly.pdbx_seq_one_letter_code
_entity_poly.pdbx_strand_id
1 'polypeptide(L)'
;MADSAAATYLIDYYRTTLVEKSSMAGMLALMLYELCITFDREAGLFWNMPFSRTTAIFLLNRYSSLLKYPVSMISYRSTMSETSCNALVRAGQTLEIIPYFVWAIFSAMRIRAIADRNIMLFFLVFVLLCVPVGTNLYLFAISVPDTVGDPVGCIAIAA
;
A
#
# COMPACT_ATOMS: atom_id res chain seq x y z
N MET A 1 15.68 36.51 -7.58
CA MET A 1 15.02 36.02 -6.34
C MET A 1 13.96 34.96 -6.63
N ALA A 2 13.15 35.10 -7.70
CA ALA A 2 12.22 34.04 -8.13
C ALA A 2 12.94 32.75 -8.55
N ASP A 3 14.07 32.87 -9.25
CA ASP A 3 14.84 31.71 -9.75
C ASP A 3 15.50 30.90 -8.63
N SER A 4 15.94 31.56 -7.55
CA SER A 4 16.53 30.88 -6.38
C SER A 4 15.48 30.12 -5.56
N ALA A 5 14.24 30.61 -5.51
CA ALA A 5 13.14 29.93 -4.82
C ALA A 5 12.70 28.67 -5.60
N ALA A 6 12.58 28.78 -6.92
CA ALA A 6 12.25 27.64 -7.79
C ALA A 6 13.33 26.54 -7.73
N ALA A 7 14.62 26.93 -7.74
CA ALA A 7 15.72 25.98 -7.61
C ALA A 7 15.70 25.24 -6.26
N THR A 8 15.39 25.95 -5.16
CA THR A 8 15.31 25.36 -3.82
C THR A 8 14.17 24.34 -3.72
N TYR A 9 13.00 24.66 -4.28
CA TYR A 9 11.85 23.74 -4.34
C TYR A 9 12.18 22.45 -5.09
N LEU A 10 12.83 22.54 -6.26
CA LEU A 10 13.19 21.36 -7.04
C LEU A 10 14.19 20.46 -6.30
N ILE A 11 15.19 21.05 -5.62
CA ILE A 11 16.17 20.28 -4.85
C ILE A 11 15.48 19.52 -3.70
N ASP A 12 14.55 20.17 -3.00
CA ASP A 12 13.80 19.54 -1.92
C ASP A 12 12.93 18.39 -2.45
N TYR A 13 12.23 18.62 -3.56
CA TYR A 13 11.40 17.62 -4.22
C TYR A 13 12.20 16.40 -4.73
N TYR A 14 13.41 16.61 -5.26
CA TYR A 14 14.27 15.48 -5.64
C TYR A 14 14.80 14.73 -4.43
N ARG A 15 15.11 15.43 -3.33
CA ARG A 15 15.55 14.81 -2.08
C ARG A 15 14.46 13.92 -1.50
N THR A 16 13.21 14.39 -1.43
CA THR A 16 12.08 13.59 -0.93
C THR A 16 11.87 12.35 -1.78
N THR A 17 11.84 12.52 -3.11
CA THR A 17 11.72 11.39 -4.07
C THR A 17 12.81 10.34 -3.88
N LEU A 18 14.07 10.77 -3.67
CA LEU A 18 15.18 9.85 -3.44
C LEU A 18 15.03 9.08 -2.12
N VAL A 19 14.62 9.77 -1.04
CA VAL A 19 14.37 9.14 0.26
C VAL A 19 13.24 8.12 0.16
N GLU A 20 12.15 8.44 -0.54
CA GLU A 20 11.04 7.50 -0.76
C GLU A 20 11.51 6.24 -1.49
N LYS A 21 12.24 6.41 -2.61
CA LYS A 21 12.79 5.28 -3.37
C LYS A 21 13.67 4.38 -2.53
N SER A 22 14.63 4.96 -1.79
CA SER A 22 15.56 4.19 -0.96
C SER A 22 14.84 3.48 0.18
N SER A 23 13.85 4.12 0.79
CA SER A 23 13.02 3.54 1.85
C SER A 23 12.20 2.36 1.34
N MET A 24 11.58 2.48 0.16
CA MET A 24 10.81 1.39 -0.44
C MET A 24 11.69 0.20 -0.82
N ALA A 25 12.90 0.43 -1.33
CA ALA A 25 13.86 -0.64 -1.59
C ALA A 25 14.25 -1.38 -0.29
N GLY A 26 14.46 -0.63 0.80
CA GLY A 26 14.71 -1.20 2.13
C GLY A 26 13.51 -2.01 2.66
N MET A 27 12.30 -1.47 2.54
CA MET A 27 11.06 -2.17 2.93
C MET A 27 10.87 -3.46 2.13
N LEU A 28 11.12 -3.44 0.82
CA LEU A 28 11.05 -4.63 -0.03
C LEU A 28 12.08 -5.69 0.42
N ALA A 29 13.32 -5.29 0.68
CA ALA A 29 14.35 -6.21 1.16
C ALA A 29 13.96 -6.86 2.49
N LEU A 30 13.43 -6.08 3.44
CA LEU A 30 12.95 -6.61 4.72
C LEU A 30 11.75 -7.54 4.54
N MET A 31 10.78 -7.18 3.70
CA MET A 31 9.61 -8.03 3.42
C MET A 31 9.99 -9.35 2.74
N LEU A 32 10.94 -9.32 1.81
CA LEU A 32 11.47 -10.53 1.16
C LEU A 32 12.25 -11.38 2.16
N TYR A 33 13.05 -10.77 3.03
CA TYR A 33 13.74 -11.48 4.10
C TYR A 33 12.76 -12.18 5.04
N GLU A 34 11.72 -11.47 5.49
CA GLU A 34 10.65 -12.05 6.30
C GLU A 34 9.92 -13.18 5.57
N LEU A 35 9.67 -13.03 4.26
CA LEU A 35 9.11 -14.11 3.44
C LEU A 35 10.00 -15.35 3.46
N CYS A 36 11.31 -15.20 3.22
CA CYS A 36 12.22 -16.34 3.18
C CYS A 36 12.26 -17.11 4.51
N ILE A 37 12.28 -16.41 5.65
CA ILE A 37 12.38 -17.08 6.96
C ILE A 37 11.04 -17.67 7.44
N THR A 38 9.89 -17.13 7.01
CA THR A 38 8.58 -17.67 7.40
C THR A 38 7.96 -18.61 6.37
N PHE A 39 8.56 -18.72 5.18
CA PHE A 39 8.05 -19.53 4.08
C PHE A 39 7.80 -20.99 4.46
N ASP A 40 8.72 -21.61 5.20
CA ASP A 40 8.59 -23.00 5.66
C ASP A 40 7.30 -23.21 6.48
N ARG A 41 7.04 -22.28 7.41
CA ARG A 41 5.82 -22.30 8.24
C ARG A 41 4.57 -22.02 7.43
N GLU A 42 4.64 -21.11 6.46
CA GLU A 42 3.52 -20.77 5.58
C GLU A 42 3.13 -21.93 4.67
N ALA A 43 4.11 -22.59 4.06
CA ALA A 43 3.90 -23.78 3.24
C ALA A 43 3.27 -24.91 4.07
N GLY A 44 3.78 -25.14 5.29
CA GLY A 44 3.23 -26.15 6.18
C GLY A 44 1.79 -25.89 6.62
N LEU A 45 1.45 -24.64 6.97
CA LEU A 45 0.15 -24.27 7.52
C LEU A 45 -0.93 -23.97 6.48
N PHE A 46 -0.57 -23.40 5.33
CA PHE A 46 -1.55 -22.90 4.37
C PHE A 46 -1.67 -23.73 3.10
N TRP A 47 -0.61 -24.40 2.64
CA TRP A 47 -0.71 -25.22 1.41
C TRP A 47 -1.34 -26.58 1.65
N ASN A 48 -1.31 -27.10 2.87
CA ASN A 48 -1.91 -28.39 3.21
C ASN A 48 -3.34 -28.27 3.79
N MET A 49 -3.85 -27.05 3.99
CA MET A 49 -5.13 -26.81 4.66
C MET A 49 -6.22 -26.35 3.67
N PRO A 50 -7.49 -26.71 3.89
CA PRO A 50 -8.59 -26.19 3.08
C PRO A 50 -8.69 -24.67 3.21
N PHE A 51 -9.00 -24.00 2.10
CA PHE A 51 -9.08 -22.55 2.03
C PHE A 51 -10.16 -22.02 2.99
N SER A 52 -9.72 -21.45 4.12
CA SER A 52 -10.58 -20.87 5.16
C SER A 52 -10.63 -19.34 5.06
N ARG A 53 -11.63 -18.72 5.69
CA ARG A 53 -11.75 -17.26 5.78
C ARG A 53 -10.50 -16.63 6.40
N THR A 54 -9.92 -17.28 7.42
CA THR A 54 -8.69 -16.81 8.06
C THR A 54 -7.50 -16.87 7.10
N THR A 55 -7.41 -17.92 6.28
CA THR A 55 -6.40 -18.07 5.23
C THR A 55 -6.54 -16.97 4.19
N ALA A 56 -7.75 -16.68 3.72
CA ALA A 56 -8.00 -15.61 2.77
C ALA A 56 -7.54 -14.24 3.30
N ILE A 57 -7.88 -13.92 4.55
CA ILE A 57 -7.52 -12.64 5.16
C ILE A 57 -5.98 -12.54 5.35
N PHE A 58 -5.32 -13.63 5.78
CA PHE A 58 -3.86 -13.68 5.89
C PHE A 58 -3.18 -13.46 4.54
N LEU A 59 -3.61 -14.20 3.51
CA LEU A 59 -3.07 -14.10 2.16
C LEU A 59 -3.27 -12.69 1.60
N LEU A 60 -4.49 -12.14 1.74
CA LEU A 60 -4.79 -10.78 1.29
C LEU A 60 -3.89 -9.75 1.97
N ASN A 61 -3.69 -9.82 3.29
CA ASN A 61 -2.85 -8.85 3.98
C ASN A 61 -1.37 -8.95 3.57
N ARG A 62 -0.84 -10.17 3.57
CA ARG A 62 0.58 -10.41 3.37
C ARG A 62 1.01 -10.17 1.93
N TYR A 63 0.31 -10.75 0.97
CA TYR A 63 0.70 -10.65 -0.44
C TYR A 63 0.35 -9.29 -1.05
N SER A 64 -0.71 -8.59 -0.60
CA SER A 64 -0.95 -7.21 -1.07
C SER A 64 0.15 -6.26 -0.62
N SER A 65 0.58 -6.36 0.65
CA SER A 65 1.69 -5.56 1.19
C SER A 65 3.00 -5.88 0.46
N LEU A 66 3.26 -7.15 0.18
CA LEU A 66 4.47 -7.57 -0.54
C LEU A 66 4.47 -7.10 -2.00
N LEU A 67 3.33 -7.16 -2.69
CA LEU A 67 3.19 -6.71 -4.08
C LEU A 67 3.21 -5.18 -4.22
N LYS A 68 2.83 -4.42 -3.18
CA LYS A 68 2.83 -2.95 -3.21
C LYS A 68 4.22 -2.39 -3.56
N TYR A 69 5.26 -2.85 -2.88
CA TYR A 69 6.62 -2.31 -3.05
C TYR A 69 7.23 -2.50 -4.44
N PRO A 70 7.21 -3.69 -5.08
CA PRO A 70 7.72 -3.84 -6.44
C PRO A 70 6.88 -3.05 -7.45
N VAL A 71 5.56 -2.96 -7.28
CA VAL A 71 4.70 -2.13 -8.14
C VAL A 71 5.11 -0.66 -8.05
N SER A 72 5.28 -0.12 -6.84
CA SER A 72 5.76 1.26 -6.64
C SER A 72 7.18 1.48 -7.16
N MET A 73 8.08 0.49 -7.04
CA MET A 73 9.44 0.58 -7.61
C MET A 73 9.42 0.67 -9.13
N ILE A 74 8.53 -0.07 -9.80
CA ILE A 74 8.36 -0.03 -11.25
C ILE A 74 7.80 1.33 -11.69
N SER A 75 6.89 1.92 -10.91
CA SER A 75 6.33 3.25 -11.19
C SER A 75 7.38 4.34 -11.32
N TYR A 76 8.54 4.23 -10.67
CA TYR A 76 9.62 5.23 -10.78
C TYR A 76 10.42 5.18 -12.08
N ARG A 77 10.08 4.29 -13.03
CA ARG A 77 10.72 4.25 -14.34
C ARG A 77 10.15 5.34 -15.24
N SER A 78 11.02 6.15 -15.85
CA SER A 78 10.65 7.24 -16.75
C SER A 78 10.17 6.80 -18.13
N THR A 79 10.52 5.59 -18.58
CA THR A 79 10.28 5.10 -19.95
C THR A 79 9.01 4.24 -20.08
N MET A 80 7.91 4.64 -19.44
CA MET A 80 6.64 3.90 -19.50
C MET A 80 5.59 4.60 -20.36
N SER A 81 4.77 3.83 -21.06
CA SER A 81 3.58 4.35 -21.75
C SER A 81 2.54 4.82 -20.73
N GLU A 82 1.77 5.86 -21.07
CA GLU A 82 0.66 6.39 -20.25
C GLU A 82 -0.31 5.30 -19.78
N THR A 83 -0.60 4.31 -20.65
CA THR A 83 -1.49 3.18 -20.31
C THR A 83 -0.92 2.30 -19.21
N SER A 84 0.38 1.99 -19.28
CA SER A 84 1.09 1.20 -18.27
C SER A 84 1.22 1.99 -16.96
N CYS A 85 1.44 3.29 -17.07
CA CYS A 85 1.52 4.20 -15.94
C CYS A 85 0.20 4.24 -15.15
N ASN A 86 -0.92 4.43 -15.85
CA ASN A 86 -2.25 4.41 -15.25
C ASN A 86 -2.52 3.05 -14.58
N ALA A 87 -2.24 1.94 -15.26
CA ALA A 87 -2.42 0.61 -14.69
C ALA A 87 -1.58 0.40 -13.41
N LEU A 88 -0.31 0.80 -13.40
CA LEU A 88 0.58 0.67 -12.24
C LEU A 88 0.15 1.53 -11.06
N VAL A 89 -0.20 2.80 -11.31
CA VAL A 89 -0.68 3.72 -10.26
C VAL A 89 -1.96 3.17 -9.63
N ARG A 90 -2.93 2.73 -10.45
CA ARG A 90 -4.19 2.14 -9.96
C ARG A 90 -3.96 0.82 -9.22
N ALA A 91 -3.03 -0.01 -9.69
CA ALA A 91 -2.65 -1.23 -8.99
C ALA A 91 -2.03 -0.92 -7.61
N GLY A 92 -1.10 0.05 -7.54
CA GLY A 92 -0.49 0.50 -6.29
C GLY A 92 -1.52 1.02 -5.29
N GLN A 93 -2.44 1.88 -5.74
CA GLN A 93 -3.56 2.41 -4.95
C GLN A 93 -4.45 1.28 -4.39
N THR A 94 -4.73 0.26 -5.20
CA THR A 94 -5.54 -0.89 -4.79
C THR A 94 -4.81 -1.74 -3.75
N LEU A 95 -3.53 -2.03 -3.99
CA LEU A 95 -2.67 -2.80 -3.08
C LEU A 95 -2.44 -2.08 -1.75
N GLU A 96 -2.60 -0.76 -1.72
CA GLU A 96 -2.56 0.04 -0.50
C GLU A 96 -3.87 -0.03 0.30
N ILE A 97 -5.04 -0.02 -0.35
CA ILE A 97 -6.34 -0.04 0.34
C ILE A 97 -6.63 -1.40 0.98
N ILE A 98 -6.26 -2.51 0.32
CA ILE A 98 -6.58 -3.86 0.78
C ILE A 98 -6.10 -4.11 2.22
N PRO A 99 -4.81 -3.85 2.58
CA PRO A 99 -4.34 -3.98 3.96
C PRO A 99 -5.13 -3.16 4.98
N TYR A 100 -5.50 -1.89 4.67
CA TYR A 100 -6.28 -1.06 5.59
C TYR A 100 -7.62 -1.69 5.95
N PHE A 101 -8.32 -2.21 4.95
CA PHE A 101 -9.59 -2.90 5.17
C PHE A 101 -9.40 -4.17 6.01
N VAL A 102 -8.35 -4.95 5.72
CA VAL A 102 -8.03 -6.15 6.50
C VAL A 102 -7.67 -5.81 7.95
N TRP A 103 -6.90 -4.75 8.18
CA TRP A 103 -6.55 -4.28 9.52
C TRP A 103 -7.76 -3.78 10.29
N ALA A 104 -8.72 -3.11 9.62
CA ALA A 104 -9.97 -2.68 10.23
C ALA A 104 -10.79 -3.89 10.73
N ILE A 105 -10.96 -4.92 9.90
CA ILE A 105 -11.68 -6.15 10.29
C ILE A 105 -10.96 -6.85 11.44
N PHE A 106 -9.64 -7.06 11.34
CA PHE A 106 -8.88 -7.73 12.39
C PHE A 106 -8.97 -7.00 13.73
N SER A 107 -8.85 -5.68 13.72
CA SER A 107 -8.92 -4.86 14.93
C SER A 107 -10.32 -4.90 15.55
N ALA A 108 -11.37 -4.80 14.73
CA ALA A 108 -12.75 -4.94 15.20
C ALA A 108 -13.03 -6.33 15.79
N MET A 109 -12.55 -7.41 15.14
CA MET A 109 -12.67 -8.77 15.67
C MET A 109 -11.96 -8.95 17.01
N ARG A 110 -10.76 -8.35 17.17
CA ARG A 110 -10.00 -8.38 18.42
C ARG A 110 -10.76 -7.68 19.54
N ILE A 111 -11.32 -6.50 19.29
CA ILE A 111 -12.09 -5.77 20.30
C ILE A 111 -13.37 -6.53 20.66
N ARG A 112 -14.04 -7.16 19.69
CA ARG A 112 -15.20 -8.02 19.97
C ARG A 112 -14.85 -9.20 20.87
N ALA A 113 -13.65 -9.77 20.73
CA ALA A 113 -13.20 -10.87 21.58
C ALA A 113 -12.93 -10.41 23.03
N ILE A 114 -12.38 -9.21 23.21
CA ILE A 114 -12.07 -8.64 24.54
C ILE A 114 -13.34 -8.15 25.25
N ALA A 115 -14.26 -7.55 24.51
CA ALA A 115 -15.46 -6.91 25.05
C ALA A 115 -16.66 -7.87 25.17
N ASP A 116 -16.42 -9.12 25.57
CA ASP A 116 -17.45 -10.15 25.78
C ASP A 116 -18.46 -10.30 24.62
N ARG A 117 -17.93 -10.36 23.39
CA ARG A 117 -18.71 -10.50 22.14
C ARG A 117 -19.67 -9.34 21.84
N ASN A 118 -19.47 -8.17 22.45
CA ASN A 118 -20.29 -6.99 22.18
C ASN A 118 -20.19 -6.53 20.71
N ILE A 119 -21.31 -6.64 19.99
CA ILE A 119 -21.42 -6.31 18.56
C ILE A 119 -21.37 -4.80 18.31
N MET A 120 -21.82 -3.97 19.25
CA MET A 120 -21.79 -2.51 19.11
C MET A 120 -20.36 -1.99 19.05
N LEU A 121 -19.48 -2.50 19.91
CA LEU A 121 -18.06 -2.13 19.91
C LEU A 121 -17.34 -2.62 18.65
N PHE A 122 -17.73 -3.78 18.10
CA PHE A 122 -17.24 -4.24 16.81
C PHE A 122 -17.51 -3.21 15.71
N PHE A 123 -18.78 -2.79 15.55
CA PHE A 123 -19.14 -1.84 14.50
C PHE A 123 -18.54 -0.46 14.72
N LEU A 124 -18.48 0.01 15.98
CA LEU A 124 -17.87 1.30 16.31
C LEU A 124 -16.40 1.33 15.87
N VAL A 125 -15.62 0.31 16.25
CA VAL A 125 -14.20 0.19 15.89
C VAL A 125 -14.04 0.02 14.39
N PHE A 126 -14.87 -0.83 13.77
CA PHE A 126 -14.80 -1.09 12.34
C PHE A 126 -15.06 0.18 11.53
N VAL A 127 -16.12 0.92 11.84
CA VAL A 127 -16.46 2.18 11.15
C VAL A 127 -15.35 3.21 11.36
N LEU A 128 -14.81 3.33 12.57
CA LEU A 128 -13.74 4.27 12.87
C LEU A 128 -12.44 3.95 12.11
N LEU A 129 -12.12 2.65 11.95
CA LEU A 129 -10.96 2.21 11.18
C LEU A 129 -11.19 2.15 9.66
N CYS A 130 -12.45 2.21 9.20
CA CYS A 130 -12.77 2.37 7.79
C CYS A 130 -12.62 3.81 7.29
N VAL A 131 -12.40 4.79 8.18
CA VAL A 131 -12.11 6.18 7.80
C VAL A 131 -10.94 6.28 6.81
N PRO A 132 -9.73 5.74 7.09
CA PRO A 132 -8.63 5.78 6.13
C PRO A 132 -8.94 5.06 4.81
N VAL A 133 -9.78 4.03 4.81
CA VAL A 133 -10.22 3.37 3.57
C VAL A 133 -11.02 4.35 2.72
N GLY A 134 -11.99 5.04 3.32
CA GLY A 134 -12.84 6.00 2.62
C GLY A 134 -12.06 7.22 2.13
N THR A 135 -11.20 7.80 2.97
CA THR A 135 -10.44 9.01 2.59
C THR A 135 -9.43 8.72 1.50
N ASN A 136 -8.70 7.59 1.56
CA ASN A 136 -7.76 7.22 0.50
C ASN A 136 -8.50 6.90 -0.81
N LEU A 137 -9.61 6.17 -0.74
CA LEU A 137 -10.42 5.88 -1.94
C LEU A 137 -10.93 7.17 -2.61
N TYR A 138 -11.37 8.14 -1.82
CA TYR A 138 -11.81 9.43 -2.33
C TYR A 138 -10.66 10.18 -3.03
N LEU A 139 -9.50 10.28 -2.38
CA LEU A 139 -8.31 10.91 -2.96
C LEU A 139 -7.88 10.21 -4.26
N PHE A 140 -7.94 8.88 -4.29
CA PHE A 140 -7.58 8.11 -5.48
C PHE A 140 -8.60 8.29 -6.61
N ALA A 141 -9.89 8.41 -6.29
CA ALA A 141 -10.94 8.63 -7.29
C ALA A 141 -10.78 9.96 -8.03
N ILE A 142 -10.34 11.01 -7.34
CA ILE A 142 -10.09 12.33 -7.94
C ILE A 142 -8.69 12.47 -8.56
N SER A 143 -7.77 11.55 -8.25
CA SER A 143 -6.41 11.59 -8.79
C SER A 143 -6.35 11.12 -10.25
N VAL A 144 -5.55 11.84 -11.05
CA VAL A 144 -5.24 11.53 -12.45
C VAL A 144 -3.79 11.05 -12.54
N PRO A 145 -3.53 9.82 -13.01
CA PRO A 145 -2.17 9.32 -13.23
C PRO A 145 -1.50 10.05 -14.39
N ASP A 146 -0.23 10.41 -14.22
CA ASP A 146 0.57 11.09 -15.23
C ASP A 146 2.04 10.62 -15.22
N THR A 147 2.72 10.78 -16.34
CA THR A 147 4.14 10.44 -16.50
C THR A 147 5.02 11.69 -16.37
N VAL A 148 6.00 11.62 -15.49
CA VAL A 148 7.01 12.65 -15.27
C VAL A 148 8.38 12.06 -15.61
N GLY A 149 9.27 12.89 -16.14
CA GLY A 149 10.65 12.49 -16.44
C GLY A 149 11.42 11.99 -15.21
N ASP A 150 12.63 11.48 -15.44
CA ASP A 150 13.49 11.02 -14.36
C ASP A 150 13.78 12.13 -13.34
N PRO A 151 13.84 11.81 -12.04
CA PRO A 151 13.74 10.50 -11.39
C PRO A 151 12.32 10.22 -10.87
N VAL A 152 11.28 10.91 -11.33
CA VAL A 152 9.94 10.81 -10.72
C VAL A 152 9.15 9.65 -11.30
N GLY A 153 9.13 9.49 -12.63
CA GLY A 153 8.35 8.44 -13.27
C GLY A 153 6.84 8.70 -13.16
N CYS A 154 6.08 7.69 -12.78
CA CYS A 154 4.62 7.70 -12.70
C CYS A 154 4.10 8.20 -11.35
N ILE A 155 3.26 9.24 -11.39
CA ILE A 155 2.61 9.80 -10.20
C ILE A 155 1.11 9.99 -10.40
N ALA A 156 0.38 10.14 -9.30
CA ALA A 156 -1.02 10.53 -9.31
C ALA A 156 -1.13 12.00 -8.87
N ILE A 157 -1.70 12.84 -9.72
CA ILE A 157 -1.88 14.28 -9.45
C ILE A 157 -3.34 14.52 -9.07
N ALA A 158 -3.61 15.39 -8.11
CA ALA A 158 -4.97 15.82 -7.84
C ALA A 158 -5.50 16.63 -9.05
N ALA A 159 -6.68 16.27 -9.56
CA ALA A 159 -7.39 17.04 -10.58
C ALA A 159 -7.87 18.40 -10.05
#